data_AF-A0A218P3H1-F1
#
_entry.id   AF-A0A218P3H1-F1
#
_cell.length_a   1.000
_cell.length_b   1.000
_cell.length_c   1.000
_cell.angle_alpha   90.00
_cell.angle_beta   90.00
_cell.angle_gamma   90.00
#
_symmetry.space_group_name_H-M   'P 1'
#
loop_
_entity.id
_entity.type
_entity.pdbx_description
1 polymer ?
#
loop_
_entity_poly.entity_id
_entity_poly.type
_entity_poly.pdbx_seq_one_letter_code
_entity_poly.pdbx_strand_id
1 'polypeptide(L)'
;MNGKLEYWVKVPVGPIHPALEEPEKFILTLDGERIINVDVKLGYNLRGIEWIAMRRNYIQILYLAERMCGICSFSHNHTYSRAVEEMAGIEVPERAEYIRVIIGELERIHSHLLNLGVVGHAIGYDTVLHLTWLAREKVMDVLEFIGGNRVNYAMNTIGGVRRDIEEKHVRAIKEMIEYYRRDVLPKVEEVFLYDPTIEARLRDAGVIPRRIAIEYSAQGPTARGSGVKKDVRYNERLGVYPDLGIKPVTPKEFTGVVKGDIFDRMVVRVGELWQSLELIEKAIDRMPGGKIKAVPKDNALLFQLKKAEGEGVGRYEAPRGELIHYVIAQKGRDGPVRWKMREPTFPNLFAIARALVSEQVADVPVAIASIDPCLSCTDRVAVVDANTGERKVLTEKDLLRLSIEKTRELNPEVKAKPEVVGVGCPRGGGL
;
A
#
# COMPACT_ATOMS: atom_id res chain seq x y z
N MET A 1 -27.35 6.92 46.62
CA MET A 1 -27.12 6.27 45.32
C MET A 1 -26.88 7.37 44.29
N ASN A 2 -25.61 7.74 44.07
CA ASN A 2 -25.25 8.72 43.05
C ASN A 2 -25.20 7.97 41.71
N GLY A 3 -26.34 7.92 41.01
CA GLY A 3 -26.39 7.42 39.65
C GLY A 3 -25.66 8.39 38.72
N LYS A 4 -24.34 8.21 38.54
CA LYS A 4 -23.66 8.79 37.38
C LYS A 4 -24.32 8.18 36.15
N LEU A 5 -25.03 9.00 35.38
CA LEU A 5 -25.43 8.65 34.03
C LEU A 5 -24.15 8.59 33.19
N GLU A 6 -23.67 7.38 32.92
CA GLU A 6 -22.60 7.14 31.94
C GLU A 6 -23.19 7.33 30.53
N TYR A 7 -23.06 8.54 29.99
CA TYR A 7 -23.36 8.79 28.58
C TYR A 7 -22.09 8.61 27.76
N TRP A 8 -22.00 7.47 27.06
CA TRP A 8 -20.98 7.31 26.03
C TRP A 8 -21.34 8.15 24.81
N VAL A 9 -20.39 8.93 24.32
CA VAL A 9 -20.57 9.76 23.12
C VAL A 9 -19.99 9.01 21.92
N LYS A 10 -20.75 8.97 20.81
CA LYS A 10 -20.25 8.42 19.55
C LYS A 10 -19.83 9.54 18.62
N VAL A 11 -18.54 9.59 18.28
CA VAL A 11 -17.98 10.60 17.38
C VAL A 11 -17.49 9.92 16.09
N PRO A 12 -18.00 10.31 14.92
CA PRO A 12 -17.45 9.84 13.65
C PRO A 12 -16.21 10.65 13.26
N VAL A 13 -15.14 9.97 12.88
CA VAL A 13 -13.98 10.54 12.19
C VAL A 13 -14.04 10.05 10.74
N GLY A 14 -14.23 10.98 9.81
CA GLY A 14 -14.44 10.72 8.38
C GLY A 14 -15.91 10.42 7.99
N PRO A 15 -16.22 10.17 6.70
CA PRO A 15 -15.31 9.96 5.56
C PRO A 15 -14.66 11.22 5.00
N ILE A 16 -15.13 12.40 5.37
CA ILE A 16 -14.52 13.68 5.00
C ILE A 16 -13.99 14.29 6.28
N HIS A 17 -12.68 14.28 6.47
CA HIS A 17 -12.03 14.79 7.67
C HIS A 17 -10.61 15.30 7.34
N PRO A 18 -10.16 16.45 7.86
CA PRO A 18 -8.84 17.01 7.54
C PRO A 18 -7.65 16.09 7.87
N ALA A 19 -7.81 15.23 8.88
CA ALA A 19 -6.78 14.25 9.24
C ALA A 19 -6.69 13.02 8.31
N LEU A 20 -7.58 12.90 7.32
CA LEU A 20 -7.69 11.74 6.44
C LEU A 20 -7.53 12.17 4.98
N GLU A 21 -6.53 11.60 4.30
CA GLU A 21 -6.27 11.88 2.87
C GLU A 21 -7.22 11.11 1.93
N GLU A 22 -7.83 10.03 2.43
CA GLU A 22 -8.75 9.17 1.69
C GLU A 22 -10.00 8.89 2.55
N PRO A 23 -11.17 8.60 1.95
CA PRO A 23 -12.40 8.44 2.71
C PRO A 23 -12.49 7.12 3.48
N GLU A 24 -12.52 7.21 4.81
CA GLU A 24 -12.85 6.12 5.75
C GLU A 24 -13.66 6.63 6.92
N LYS A 25 -14.38 5.74 7.59
CA LYS A 25 -15.17 6.14 8.75
C LYS A 25 -14.79 5.33 9.97
N PHE A 26 -14.18 5.99 10.95
CA PHE A 26 -14.01 5.45 12.30
C PHE A 26 -15.14 5.98 13.19
N ILE A 27 -15.84 5.09 13.87
CA ILE A 27 -16.84 5.47 14.87
C ILE A 27 -16.20 5.21 16.23
N LEU A 28 -15.83 6.29 16.91
CA LEU A 28 -15.25 6.25 18.25
C LEU A 28 -16.37 6.29 19.27
N THR A 29 -16.35 5.38 20.24
CA THR A 29 -17.19 5.43 21.44
C THR A 29 -16.34 5.97 22.58
N LEU A 30 -16.72 7.11 23.15
CA LEU A 30 -15.92 7.88 24.09
C LEU A 30 -16.57 7.92 25.48
N ASP A 31 -15.73 7.84 26.51
CA ASP A 31 -16.05 8.26 27.88
C ASP A 31 -15.17 9.45 28.24
N GLY A 32 -15.77 10.65 28.17
CA GLY A 32 -15.03 11.90 28.15
C GLY A 32 -14.08 11.97 26.95
N GLU A 33 -12.77 12.02 27.22
CA GLU A 33 -11.71 12.04 26.20
C GLU A 33 -11.12 10.66 25.89
N ARG A 34 -11.49 9.63 26.66
CA ARG A 34 -10.93 8.28 26.51
C ARG A 34 -11.75 7.45 25.54
N ILE A 35 -11.06 6.74 24.66
CA ILE A 35 -11.70 5.87 23.67
C ILE A 35 -12.00 4.51 24.32
N ILE A 36 -13.27 4.12 24.35
CA ILE A 36 -13.71 2.80 24.84
C ILE A 36 -13.75 1.77 23.70
N ASN A 37 -14.22 2.20 22.53
CA ASN A 37 -14.35 1.33 21.36
C ASN A 37 -14.10 2.10 20.06
N VAL A 38 -13.60 1.41 19.05
CA VAL A 38 -13.36 1.94 17.70
C VAL A 38 -13.96 0.97 16.68
N ASP A 39 -15.03 1.39 16.00
CA ASP A 39 -15.58 0.64 14.87
C ASP A 39 -15.03 1.22 13.57
N VAL A 40 -14.37 0.38 12.78
CA VAL A 40 -13.80 0.76 11.48
C VAL A 40 -14.81 0.42 10.36
N LYS A 41 -15.21 1.41 9.58
CA LYS A 41 -16.08 1.26 8.41
C LYS A 41 -15.36 1.67 7.13
N LEU A 42 -15.15 0.66 6.29
CA LEU A 42 -14.48 0.73 4.99
C LEU A 42 -15.49 0.65 3.84
N GLY A 43 -15.02 0.90 2.61
CA GLY A 43 -15.78 0.66 1.38
C GLY A 43 -16.18 1.92 0.60
N TYR A 44 -15.65 3.09 0.95
CA TYR A 44 -15.94 4.35 0.25
C TYR A 44 -15.25 4.45 -1.11
N ASN A 45 -14.09 3.79 -1.28
CA ASN A 45 -13.31 3.65 -2.51
C ASN A 45 -13.51 2.29 -3.20
N LEU A 46 -14.66 1.62 -2.98
CA LEU A 46 -14.97 0.36 -3.65
C LEU A 46 -15.18 0.57 -5.16
N ARG A 47 -14.15 0.26 -5.96
CA ARG A 47 -14.17 0.40 -7.43
C ARG A 47 -14.43 -0.90 -8.20
N GLY A 48 -14.58 -2.03 -7.51
CA GLY A 48 -14.80 -3.33 -8.16
C GLY A 48 -13.60 -3.84 -8.97
N ILE A 49 -12.37 -3.54 -8.53
CA ILE A 49 -11.13 -3.80 -9.29
C ILE A 49 -10.96 -5.30 -9.64
N GLU A 50 -11.20 -6.20 -8.68
CA GLU A 50 -11.17 -7.65 -8.93
C GLU A 50 -12.20 -8.09 -9.98
N TRP A 51 -13.38 -7.47 -9.99
CA TRP A 51 -14.45 -7.77 -10.95
C TRP A 51 -14.12 -7.27 -12.36
N ILE A 52 -13.50 -6.09 -12.47
CA ILE A 52 -12.99 -5.56 -13.74
C ILE A 52 -11.90 -6.48 -14.29
N ALA A 53 -10.96 -6.91 -13.44
CA ALA A 53 -9.84 -7.74 -13.84
C ALA A 53 -10.27 -9.10 -14.43
N MET A 54 -11.32 -9.72 -13.88
CA MET A 54 -11.86 -10.99 -14.40
C MET A 54 -12.39 -10.91 -15.85
N ARG A 55 -12.51 -9.70 -16.42
CA ARG A 55 -12.96 -9.42 -17.80
C ARG A 55 -11.90 -8.74 -18.65
N ARG A 56 -10.64 -8.82 -18.24
CA ARG A 56 -9.49 -8.21 -18.91
C ARG A 56 -8.42 -9.27 -19.13
N ASN A 57 -7.59 -9.06 -20.15
CA ASN A 57 -6.44 -9.94 -20.36
C ASN A 57 -5.31 -9.63 -19.38
N TYR A 58 -4.32 -10.52 -19.28
CA TYR A 58 -3.23 -10.38 -18.31
C TYR A 58 -2.44 -9.05 -18.42
N ILE A 59 -2.27 -8.53 -19.63
CA ILE A 59 -1.55 -7.26 -19.88
C ILE A 59 -2.41 -6.05 -19.48
N GLN A 60 -3.72 -6.09 -19.72
CA GLN A 60 -4.62 -5.02 -19.29
C GLN A 60 -4.71 -4.94 -17.77
N ILE A 61 -4.69 -6.09 -17.09
CA ILE A 61 -4.70 -6.16 -15.62
C ILE A 61 -3.40 -5.58 -15.05
N LEU A 62 -2.26 -5.72 -15.73
CA LEU A 62 -1.00 -5.09 -15.33
C LEU A 62 -1.16 -3.59 -15.05
N TYR A 63 -1.79 -2.87 -15.99
CA TYR A 63 -2.02 -1.42 -15.85
C TYR A 63 -3.11 -1.07 -14.84
N LEU A 64 -4.06 -1.99 -14.63
CA LEU A 64 -5.09 -1.86 -13.60
C LEU A 64 -4.48 -2.01 -12.20
N ALA A 65 -3.60 -2.99 -12.02
CA ALA A 65 -2.91 -3.27 -10.77
C ALA A 65 -2.06 -2.07 -10.33
N GLU A 66 -1.39 -1.41 -11.27
CA GLU A 66 -0.60 -0.21 -11.00
C GLU A 66 -1.44 0.98 -10.50
N ARG A 67 -2.67 1.15 -11.02
CA ARG A 67 -3.56 2.28 -10.72
C ARG A 67 -4.46 2.05 -9.51
N MET A 68 -4.22 0.98 -8.76
CA MET A 68 -4.95 0.73 -7.53
C MET A 68 -4.56 1.76 -6.46
N CYS A 69 -3.27 2.09 -6.38
CA CYS A 69 -2.73 3.11 -5.50
C CYS A 69 -1.97 4.17 -6.30
N GLY A 70 -2.02 5.44 -5.87
CA GLY A 70 -1.16 6.49 -6.41
C GLY A 70 0.28 6.50 -5.86
N ILE A 71 0.57 5.75 -4.79
CA ILE A 71 1.85 5.81 -4.05
C ILE A 71 2.62 4.48 -4.07
N CYS A 72 1.96 3.33 -4.22
CA CYS A 72 2.62 2.01 -4.35
C CYS A 72 2.34 1.36 -5.72
N SER A 73 2.36 2.18 -6.76
CA SER A 73 2.07 1.78 -8.14
C SER A 73 3.00 0.66 -8.64
N PHE A 74 4.31 0.79 -8.40
CA PHE A 74 5.29 -0.25 -8.73
C PHE A 74 5.07 -1.50 -7.90
N SER A 75 4.87 -1.39 -6.57
CA SER A 75 4.66 -2.54 -5.70
C SER A 75 3.50 -3.44 -6.17
N HIS A 76 2.36 -2.86 -6.53
CA HIS A 76 1.23 -3.65 -7.06
C HIS A 76 1.51 -4.26 -8.42
N ASN A 77 2.10 -3.49 -9.33
CA ASN A 77 2.44 -3.98 -10.66
C ASN A 77 3.46 -5.14 -10.58
N HIS A 78 4.48 -5.01 -9.71
CA HIS A 78 5.50 -6.01 -9.47
C HIS A 78 4.92 -7.28 -8.82
N THR A 79 4.13 -7.14 -7.76
CA THR A 79 3.49 -8.29 -7.08
C THR A 79 2.55 -9.05 -8.01
N TYR A 80 1.76 -8.33 -8.81
CA TYR A 80 0.91 -8.94 -9.84
C TYR A 80 1.74 -9.68 -10.89
N SER A 81 2.78 -9.04 -11.42
CA SER A 81 3.66 -9.67 -12.41
C SER A 81 4.30 -10.95 -11.87
N ARG A 82 4.78 -10.95 -10.63
CA ARG A 82 5.34 -12.14 -9.97
C ARG A 82 4.32 -13.27 -9.87
N ALA A 83 3.07 -12.97 -9.48
CA ALA A 83 2.01 -13.97 -9.39
C ALA A 83 1.74 -14.65 -10.76
N VAL A 84 1.79 -13.85 -11.83
CA VAL A 84 1.58 -14.36 -13.20
C VAL A 84 2.83 -15.10 -13.72
N GLU A 85 4.03 -14.62 -13.40
CA GLU A 85 5.31 -15.25 -13.74
C GLU A 85 5.44 -16.63 -13.10
N GLU A 86 5.11 -16.75 -11.81
CA GLU A 86 5.11 -18.02 -11.08
C GLU A 86 4.09 -19.00 -11.67
N MET A 87 2.85 -18.54 -11.88
CA MET A 87 1.78 -19.36 -12.48
C MET A 87 2.17 -19.90 -13.87
N ALA A 88 2.84 -19.09 -14.69
CA ALA A 88 3.20 -19.44 -16.06
C ALA A 88 4.61 -20.05 -16.20
N GLY A 89 5.38 -20.18 -15.10
CA GLY A 89 6.76 -20.68 -15.12
C GLY A 89 7.72 -19.81 -15.95
N ILE A 90 7.56 -18.47 -15.89
CA ILE A 90 8.39 -17.53 -16.66
C ILE A 90 9.57 -17.09 -15.80
N GLU A 91 10.78 -17.44 -16.23
CA GLU A 91 12.01 -16.92 -15.63
C GLU A 91 12.32 -15.50 -16.11
N VAL A 92 12.54 -14.60 -15.16
CA VAL A 92 12.83 -13.19 -15.43
C VAL A 92 14.36 -13.01 -15.58
N PRO A 93 14.84 -12.27 -16.60
CA PRO A 93 16.26 -11.99 -16.72
C PRO A 93 16.83 -11.24 -15.52
N GLU A 94 18.05 -11.58 -15.13
CA GLU A 94 18.72 -10.99 -13.95
C GLU A 94 18.78 -9.45 -14.01
N ARG A 95 19.15 -8.87 -15.16
CA ARG A 95 19.15 -7.41 -15.36
C ARG A 95 17.80 -6.77 -15.05
N ALA A 96 16.70 -7.43 -15.40
CA ALA A 96 15.36 -6.91 -15.13
C ALA A 96 15.02 -6.95 -13.63
N GLU A 97 15.50 -7.95 -12.88
CA GLU A 97 15.35 -7.99 -11.42
C GLU A 97 16.13 -6.85 -10.74
N TYR A 98 17.35 -6.54 -11.18
CA TYR A 98 18.08 -5.36 -10.68
C TYR A 98 17.35 -4.04 -10.93
N ILE A 99 16.80 -3.85 -12.13
CA ILE A 99 16.00 -2.67 -12.46
C ILE A 99 14.73 -2.60 -11.59
N ARG A 100 14.06 -3.74 -11.35
CA ARG A 100 12.91 -3.83 -10.45
C ARG A 100 13.28 -3.39 -9.03
N VAL A 101 14.43 -3.82 -8.50
CA VAL A 101 14.90 -3.38 -7.18
C VAL A 101 15.14 -1.87 -7.15
N ILE A 102 15.81 -1.30 -8.16
CA ILE A 102 16.08 0.14 -8.22
C ILE A 102 14.76 0.94 -8.17
N ILE A 103 13.78 0.59 -9.01
CA ILE A 103 12.48 1.28 -9.04
C ILE A 103 11.70 1.07 -7.73
N GLY A 104 11.74 -0.15 -7.18
CA GLY A 104 11.05 -0.47 -5.92
C GLY A 104 11.60 0.30 -4.71
N GLU A 105 12.91 0.49 -4.64
CA GLU A 105 13.53 1.27 -3.57
C GLU A 105 13.39 2.78 -3.79
N LEU A 106 13.36 3.28 -5.04
CA LEU A 106 12.98 4.66 -5.34
C LEU A 106 11.52 4.95 -4.92
N GLU A 107 10.61 4.00 -5.17
CA GLU A 107 9.22 4.06 -4.69
C GLU A 107 9.16 4.13 -3.16
N ARG A 108 9.97 3.31 -2.48
CA ARG A 108 10.05 3.30 -1.02
C ARG A 108 10.52 4.64 -0.44
N ILE A 109 11.55 5.26 -1.02
CA ILE A 109 12.06 6.55 -0.57
C ILE A 109 10.99 7.63 -0.63
N HIS A 110 10.32 7.80 -1.78
CA HIS A 110 9.29 8.85 -1.87
C HIS A 110 8.07 8.53 -1.00
N SER A 111 7.78 7.26 -0.74
CA SER A 111 6.67 6.85 0.12
C SER A 111 6.94 7.16 1.58
N HIS A 112 8.16 6.89 2.08
CA HIS A 112 8.52 7.19 3.46
C HIS A 112 8.63 8.69 3.72
N LEU A 113 9.23 9.46 2.80
CA LEU A 113 9.27 10.92 2.93
C LEU A 113 7.87 11.55 2.97
N LEU A 114 6.94 11.04 2.16
CA LEU A 114 5.54 11.47 2.21
C LEU A 114 4.93 11.21 3.59
N ASN A 115 5.05 9.97 4.09
CA ASN A 115 4.43 9.59 5.36
C ASN A 115 5.03 10.36 6.55
N LEU A 116 6.35 10.56 6.58
CA LEU A 116 7.01 11.38 7.60
C LEU A 116 6.44 12.80 7.61
N GLY A 117 6.25 13.42 6.44
CA GLY A 117 5.61 14.73 6.32
C GLY A 117 4.17 14.76 6.85
N VAL A 118 3.35 13.76 6.49
CA VAL A 118 1.96 13.66 6.95
C VAL A 118 1.88 13.46 8.46
N VAL A 119 2.75 12.63 9.04
CA VAL A 119 2.81 12.46 10.50
C VAL A 119 3.23 13.77 11.19
N GLY A 120 4.18 14.51 10.62
CA GLY A 120 4.54 15.85 11.10
C GLY A 120 3.35 16.82 11.06
N HIS A 121 2.60 16.84 9.97
CA HIS A 121 1.39 17.67 9.86
C HIS A 121 0.30 17.26 10.87
N ALA A 122 0.10 15.96 11.09
CA ALA A 122 -0.89 15.44 12.04
C ALA A 122 -0.63 15.86 13.51
N ILE A 123 0.61 16.22 13.85
CA ILE A 123 0.98 16.77 15.16
C ILE A 123 1.11 18.32 15.15
N GLY A 124 0.78 18.97 14.04
CA GLY A 124 0.79 20.43 13.88
C GLY A 124 2.12 21.03 13.38
N TYR A 125 3.06 20.20 12.91
CA TYR A 125 4.38 20.63 12.44
C TYR A 125 4.39 20.82 10.91
N ASP A 126 3.81 21.93 10.46
CA ASP A 126 3.72 22.23 9.01
C ASP A 126 5.08 22.41 8.35
N THR A 127 6.08 22.94 9.06
CA THR A 127 7.45 23.07 8.54
C THR A 127 8.02 21.71 8.13
N VAL A 128 7.75 20.66 8.92
CA VAL A 128 8.21 19.29 8.60
C VAL A 128 7.52 18.78 7.33
N LEU A 129 6.22 19.03 7.18
CA LEU A 129 5.49 18.69 5.96
C LEU A 129 6.15 19.34 4.72
N HIS A 130 6.32 20.66 4.75
CA HIS A 130 6.88 21.41 3.60
C HIS A 130 8.30 20.96 3.26
N LEU A 131 9.17 20.78 4.26
CA LEU A 131 10.57 20.40 4.02
C LEU A 131 10.72 18.95 3.56
N THR A 132 9.97 18.01 4.14
CA THR A 132 10.02 16.60 3.70
C THR A 132 9.45 16.42 2.30
N TRP A 133 8.39 17.15 1.95
CA TRP A 133 7.81 17.10 0.60
C TRP A 133 8.67 17.82 -0.42
N LEU A 134 9.36 18.90 -0.06
CA LEU A 134 10.40 19.50 -0.91
C LEU A 134 11.52 18.50 -1.19
N ALA A 135 11.99 17.78 -0.15
CA ALA A 135 13.02 16.75 -0.33
C ALA A 135 12.52 15.57 -1.19
N ARG A 136 11.22 15.26 -1.14
CA ARG A 136 10.58 14.22 -1.94
C ARG A 136 10.59 14.53 -3.45
N GLU A 137 10.62 15.79 -3.85
CA GLU A 137 10.62 16.17 -5.27
C GLU A 137 11.81 15.57 -6.05
N LYS A 138 13.00 15.51 -5.44
CA LYS A 138 14.20 15.00 -6.11
C LYS A 138 14.06 13.54 -6.58
N VAL A 139 13.48 12.66 -5.75
CA VAL A 139 13.22 11.26 -6.15
C VAL A 139 12.08 11.17 -7.17
N MET A 140 11.09 12.05 -7.11
CA MET A 140 10.02 12.10 -8.10
C MET A 140 10.53 12.54 -9.48
N ASP A 141 11.46 13.50 -9.54
CA ASP A 141 12.10 13.93 -10.78
C ASP A 141 12.92 12.78 -11.41
N VAL A 142 13.62 11.99 -10.59
CA VAL A 142 14.33 10.79 -11.05
C VAL A 142 13.37 9.72 -11.58
N LEU A 143 12.26 9.47 -10.88
CA LEU A 143 11.22 8.53 -11.33
C LEU A 143 10.55 8.99 -12.63
N GLU A 144 10.30 10.28 -12.78
CA GLU A 144 9.81 10.89 -14.02
C GLU A 144 10.82 10.75 -15.15
N PHE A 145 12.10 11.00 -14.87
CA PHE A 145 13.16 10.89 -15.87
C PHE A 145 13.30 9.45 -16.42
N ILE A 146 13.07 8.43 -15.59
CA ILE A 146 13.14 7.02 -15.99
C ILE A 146 11.82 6.51 -16.59
N GLY A 147 10.71 6.70 -15.87
CA GLY A 147 9.39 6.14 -16.20
C GLY A 147 8.56 7.01 -17.14
N GLY A 148 8.81 8.32 -17.17
CA GLY A 148 8.06 9.32 -17.93
C GLY A 148 6.92 9.98 -17.15
N ASN A 149 6.49 9.39 -16.03
CA ASN A 149 5.50 9.99 -15.11
C ASN A 149 6.07 10.02 -13.69
N ARG A 150 5.63 11.00 -12.90
CA ARG A 150 6.00 11.14 -11.48
C ARG A 150 5.41 10.07 -10.55
N VAL A 151 4.25 9.52 -10.93
CA VAL A 151 3.56 8.37 -10.32
C VAL A 151 2.94 7.53 -11.43
N ASN A 152 2.66 6.25 -11.20
CA ASN A 152 2.22 5.33 -12.26
C ASN A 152 3.21 5.27 -13.45
N TYR A 153 4.39 4.69 -13.18
CA TYR A 153 5.57 4.67 -14.05
C TYR A 153 5.48 3.70 -15.24
N ALA A 154 4.60 2.70 -15.21
CA ALA A 154 4.46 1.63 -16.20
C ALA A 154 5.77 0.89 -16.59
N MET A 155 6.73 0.86 -15.66
CA MET A 155 8.08 0.33 -15.90
C MET A 155 8.14 -1.19 -15.85
N ASN A 156 7.34 -1.81 -14.98
CA ASN A 156 7.33 -3.26 -14.82
C ASN A 156 6.38 -3.94 -15.83
N THR A 157 6.78 -5.11 -16.32
CA THR A 157 6.01 -5.96 -17.23
C THR A 157 6.08 -7.43 -16.79
N ILE A 158 5.12 -8.25 -17.23
CA ILE A 158 5.20 -9.70 -17.02
C ILE A 158 6.43 -10.23 -17.78
N GLY A 159 7.33 -10.91 -17.08
CA GLY A 159 8.59 -11.43 -17.60
C GLY A 159 9.73 -10.42 -17.69
N GLY A 160 9.64 -9.24 -17.05
CA GLY A 160 10.76 -8.28 -17.02
C GLY A 160 10.35 -6.81 -16.88
N VAL A 161 11.05 -5.92 -17.57
CA VAL A 161 10.80 -4.46 -17.54
C VAL A 161 10.60 -3.87 -18.94
N ARG A 162 9.91 -2.74 -19.02
CA ARG A 162 9.54 -2.07 -20.28
C ARG A 162 10.71 -1.33 -20.91
N ARG A 163 11.52 -0.64 -20.10
CA ARG A 163 12.66 0.18 -20.53
C ARG A 163 13.90 -0.21 -19.73
N ASP A 164 15.06 0.10 -20.28
CA ASP A 164 16.33 -0.10 -19.59
C ASP A 164 16.77 1.18 -18.86
N ILE A 165 17.71 1.05 -17.93
CA ILE A 165 18.37 2.15 -17.24
C ILE A 165 19.69 2.44 -17.96
N GLU A 166 19.75 3.59 -18.63
CA GLU A 166 20.94 4.10 -19.31
C GLU A 166 21.90 4.81 -18.33
N GLU A 167 23.14 5.04 -18.76
CA GLU A 167 24.16 5.71 -17.94
C GLU A 167 23.75 7.11 -17.47
N LYS A 168 22.99 7.85 -18.28
CA LYS A 168 22.44 9.15 -17.88
C LYS A 168 21.48 9.05 -16.69
N HIS A 169 20.69 7.98 -16.61
CA HIS A 169 19.79 7.72 -15.49
C HIS A 169 20.60 7.34 -14.24
N VAL A 170 21.65 6.52 -14.41
CA VAL A 170 22.56 6.14 -13.32
C VAL A 170 23.22 7.37 -12.69
N ARG A 171 23.70 8.33 -13.50
CA ARG A 171 24.27 9.59 -12.99
C ARG A 171 23.27 10.37 -12.15
N ALA A 172 22.04 10.54 -12.64
CA ALA A 172 20.98 11.24 -11.91
C ALA A 172 20.64 10.55 -10.57
N ILE A 173 20.61 9.22 -10.53
CA ILE A 173 20.38 8.46 -9.30
C ILE A 173 21.55 8.64 -8.31
N LYS A 174 22.81 8.59 -8.77
CA LYS A 174 23.97 8.79 -7.90
C LYS A 174 24.01 10.21 -7.31
N GLU A 175 23.70 11.23 -8.10
CA GLU A 175 23.56 12.62 -7.62
C GLU A 175 22.45 12.76 -6.56
N MET A 176 21.31 12.09 -6.79
CA MET A 176 20.21 12.05 -5.83
C MET A 176 20.63 11.36 -4.52
N ILE A 177 21.35 10.23 -4.59
CA ILE A 177 21.84 9.51 -3.40
C ILE A 177 22.76 10.41 -2.58
N GLU A 178 23.72 11.10 -3.21
CA GLU A 178 24.66 11.99 -2.52
C GLU A 178 23.93 13.14 -1.83
N TYR A 179 22.97 13.78 -2.53
CA TYR A 179 22.13 14.81 -1.95
C TYR A 179 21.36 14.31 -0.71
N TYR A 180 20.74 13.14 -0.79
CA TYR A 180 19.99 12.60 0.36
C TYR A 180 20.91 12.25 1.53
N ARG A 181 22.05 11.61 1.27
CA ARG A 181 23.01 11.18 2.28
C ARG A 181 23.62 12.37 3.03
N ARG A 182 23.96 13.44 2.30
CA ARG A 182 24.64 14.60 2.86
C ARG A 182 23.69 15.62 3.47
N ASP A 183 22.62 15.97 2.75
CA ASP A 183 21.86 17.19 3.05
C ASP A 183 20.48 16.94 3.67
N VAL A 184 19.90 15.76 3.48
CA VAL A 184 18.51 15.46 3.85
C VAL A 184 18.41 14.49 5.02
N LEU A 185 18.94 13.26 4.88
CA LEU A 185 18.72 12.21 5.88
C LEU A 185 19.27 12.56 7.26
N PRO A 186 20.45 13.20 7.42
CA PRO A 186 20.91 13.64 8.73
C PRO A 186 19.92 14.60 9.42
N LYS A 187 19.28 15.51 8.66
CA LYS A 187 18.29 16.44 9.20
C LYS A 187 16.96 15.76 9.50
N VAL A 188 16.52 14.83 8.66
CA VAL A 188 15.32 14.02 8.92
C VAL A 188 15.52 13.20 10.18
N GLU A 189 16.70 12.60 10.34
CA GLU A 189 17.04 11.86 11.55
C GLU A 189 17.06 12.78 12.78
N GLU A 190 17.67 13.96 12.67
CA GLU A 190 17.70 14.97 13.73
C GLU A 190 16.29 15.32 14.23
N VAL A 191 15.40 15.66 13.30
CA VAL A 191 14.03 16.04 13.60
C VAL A 191 13.26 14.87 14.21
N PHE A 192 13.23 13.70 13.57
CA PHE A 192 12.33 12.63 14.01
C PHE A 192 12.83 11.81 15.20
N LEU A 193 14.15 11.73 15.42
CA LEU A 193 14.71 10.90 16.48
C LEU A 193 15.09 11.69 17.73
N TYR A 194 15.40 12.98 17.60
CA TYR A 194 15.97 13.76 18.71
C TYR A 194 15.18 15.03 19.05
N ASP A 195 14.12 15.39 18.31
CA ASP A 195 13.26 16.52 18.69
C ASP A 195 12.35 16.17 19.89
N PRO A 196 12.42 16.93 21.00
CA PRO A 196 11.61 16.66 22.19
C PRO A 196 10.10 16.74 21.97
N THR A 197 9.63 17.53 21.01
CA THR A 197 8.19 17.70 20.75
C THR A 197 7.64 16.51 19.97
N ILE A 198 8.40 16.03 18.99
CA ILE A 198 8.08 14.79 18.29
C ILE A 198 8.10 13.62 19.27
N GLU A 199 9.12 13.53 20.12
CA GLU A 199 9.16 12.49 21.15
C GLU A 199 7.93 12.56 22.06
N ALA A 200 7.60 13.75 22.59
CA ALA A 200 6.46 13.93 23.49
C ALA A 200 5.09 13.61 22.86
N ARG A 201 4.92 13.77 21.53
CA ARG A 201 3.66 13.46 20.83
C ARG A 201 3.57 12.05 20.29
N LEU A 202 4.70 11.41 19.98
CA LEU A 202 4.71 10.10 19.33
C LEU A 202 5.06 8.94 20.28
N ARG A 203 5.74 9.21 21.40
CA ARG A 203 6.03 8.20 22.41
C ARG A 203 4.80 7.80 23.18
N ASP A 204 4.74 6.51 23.52
CA ASP A 204 3.70 5.91 24.36
C ASP A 204 2.26 6.08 23.82
N ALA A 205 2.10 6.59 22.59
CA ALA A 205 0.83 6.74 21.89
C ALA A 205 0.62 5.62 20.86
N GLY A 206 -0.61 5.10 20.81
CA GLY A 206 -1.05 4.12 19.83
C GLY A 206 -0.25 2.82 19.90
N VAL A 207 0.12 2.38 21.09
CA VAL A 207 1.06 1.26 21.32
C VAL A 207 0.49 -0.05 20.78
N ILE A 208 1.25 -0.72 19.92
CA ILE A 208 0.95 -2.09 19.47
C ILE A 208 1.98 -3.05 20.09
N PRO A 209 1.61 -3.81 21.14
CA PRO A 209 2.48 -4.82 21.71
C PRO A 209 2.82 -5.90 20.68
N ARG A 210 4.01 -6.50 20.78
CA ARG A 210 4.47 -7.59 19.89
C ARG A 210 3.45 -8.72 19.73
N ARG A 211 2.77 -9.10 20.82
CA ARG A 211 1.71 -10.12 20.79
C ARG A 211 0.56 -9.72 19.86
N ILE A 212 0.06 -8.49 20.00
CA ILE A 212 -1.05 -7.96 19.18
C ILE A 212 -0.62 -7.82 17.73
N ALA A 213 0.61 -7.35 17.47
CA ALA A 213 1.17 -7.29 16.12
C ALA A 213 1.17 -8.66 15.42
N ILE A 214 1.46 -9.75 16.15
CA ILE A 214 1.42 -11.12 15.61
C ILE A 214 -0.02 -11.59 15.42
N GLU A 215 -0.87 -11.42 16.43
CA GLU A 215 -2.27 -11.88 16.44
C GLU A 215 -3.09 -11.24 15.31
N TYR A 216 -2.94 -9.93 15.12
CA TYR A 216 -3.61 -9.19 14.05
C TYR A 216 -2.88 -9.26 12.71
N SER A 217 -1.74 -9.98 12.65
CA SER A 217 -0.89 -10.05 11.46
C SER A 217 -0.56 -8.67 10.91
N ALA A 218 -0.09 -7.75 11.76
CA ALA A 218 0.44 -6.47 11.34
C ALA A 218 1.58 -6.68 10.31
N GLN A 219 1.75 -5.73 9.40
CA GLN A 219 2.70 -5.79 8.29
C GLN A 219 3.61 -4.56 8.27
N GLY A 220 4.78 -4.73 7.65
CA GLY A 220 5.67 -3.62 7.32
C GLY A 220 6.23 -2.87 8.53
N PRO A 221 6.38 -1.54 8.43
CA PRO A 221 6.87 -0.70 9.53
C PRO A 221 6.05 -0.84 10.82
N THR A 222 4.74 -1.11 10.71
CA THR A 222 3.86 -1.34 11.87
C THR A 222 4.29 -2.58 12.67
N ALA A 223 4.61 -3.68 11.99
CA ALA A 223 5.07 -4.91 12.65
C ALA A 223 6.50 -4.77 13.17
N ARG A 224 7.39 -4.17 12.37
CA ARG A 224 8.80 -3.95 12.71
C ARG A 224 8.96 -2.98 13.88
N GLY A 225 8.12 -1.94 13.96
CA GLY A 225 8.04 -1.02 15.10
C GLY A 225 7.69 -1.74 16.41
N SER A 226 6.84 -2.77 16.36
CA SER A 226 6.55 -3.64 17.50
C SER A 226 7.60 -4.73 17.75
N GLY A 227 8.75 -4.68 17.07
CA GLY A 227 9.86 -5.64 17.24
C GLY A 227 9.69 -6.97 16.51
N VAL A 228 8.74 -7.08 15.57
CA VAL A 228 8.60 -8.28 14.73
C VAL A 228 9.55 -8.16 13.53
N LYS A 229 10.62 -8.95 13.52
CA LYS A 229 11.61 -9.00 12.42
C LYS A 229 11.05 -9.72 11.19
N LYS A 230 10.11 -9.08 10.51
CA LYS A 230 9.49 -9.55 9.26
C LYS A 230 9.75 -8.56 8.13
N ASP A 231 10.25 -9.04 7.01
CA ASP A 231 10.40 -8.34 5.74
C ASP A 231 10.42 -9.38 4.62
N VAL A 232 9.49 -9.30 3.66
CA VAL A 232 9.38 -10.29 2.57
C VAL A 232 10.67 -10.39 1.76
N ARG A 233 11.38 -9.27 1.55
CA ARG A 233 12.64 -9.22 0.78
C ARG A 233 13.72 -10.09 1.43
N TYR A 234 13.73 -10.15 2.76
CA TYR A 234 14.67 -10.94 3.54
C TYR A 234 14.19 -12.37 3.77
N ASN A 235 12.95 -12.53 4.27
CA ASN A 235 12.43 -13.83 4.70
C ASN A 235 12.24 -14.81 3.54
N GLU A 236 11.78 -14.34 2.38
CA GLU A 236 11.56 -15.20 1.20
C GLU A 236 12.75 -15.23 0.26
N ARG A 237 13.81 -14.48 0.57
CA ARG A 237 14.99 -14.31 -0.29
C ARG A 237 14.58 -13.87 -1.72
N LEU A 238 13.84 -12.77 -1.80
CA LEU A 238 13.16 -12.34 -3.02
C LEU A 238 14.14 -11.81 -4.08
N GLY A 239 14.12 -12.40 -5.28
CA GLY A 239 14.90 -11.91 -6.43
C GLY A 239 16.38 -11.75 -6.09
N VAL A 240 16.93 -10.57 -6.38
CA VAL A 240 18.35 -10.24 -6.11
C VAL A 240 18.59 -9.57 -4.75
N TYR A 241 17.54 -9.32 -3.94
CA TYR A 241 17.69 -8.70 -2.61
C TYR A 241 18.66 -9.44 -1.66
N PRO A 242 18.71 -10.79 -1.63
CA PRO A 242 19.67 -11.52 -0.79
C PRO A 242 21.12 -11.12 -1.07
N ASP A 243 21.47 -10.92 -2.33
CA ASP A 243 22.83 -10.63 -2.76
C ASP A 243 23.23 -9.18 -2.41
N LEU A 244 22.23 -8.29 -2.33
CA LEU A 244 22.40 -6.89 -1.92
C LEU A 244 22.53 -6.72 -0.39
N GLY A 245 22.21 -7.74 0.39
CA GLY A 245 22.41 -7.76 1.84
C GLY A 245 21.33 -7.03 2.64
N ILE A 246 20.06 -7.08 2.19
CA ILE A 246 18.90 -6.55 2.92
C ILE A 246 18.83 -7.07 4.37
N LYS A 247 18.46 -6.21 5.32
CA LYS A 247 18.21 -6.59 6.71
C LYS A 247 16.93 -5.91 7.25
N PRO A 248 16.04 -6.65 7.93
CA PRO A 248 14.85 -6.04 8.54
C PRO A 248 15.25 -4.99 9.60
N VAL A 249 14.84 -3.74 9.38
CA VAL A 249 15.09 -2.63 10.31
C VAL A 249 14.20 -2.78 11.55
N THR A 250 14.76 -2.57 12.75
CA THR A 250 13.97 -2.53 13.99
C THR A 250 14.39 -1.34 14.85
N PRO A 251 13.48 -0.74 15.64
CA PRO A 251 13.80 0.45 16.44
C PRO A 251 14.93 0.21 17.44
N LYS A 252 15.10 -1.05 17.89
CA LYS A 252 16.19 -1.47 18.79
C LYS A 252 17.58 -1.02 18.32
N GLU A 253 17.83 -0.95 17.02
CA GLU A 253 19.13 -0.58 16.46
C GLU A 253 19.42 0.93 16.59
N PHE A 254 18.38 1.75 16.72
CA PHE A 254 18.49 3.20 16.80
C PHE A 254 18.27 3.72 18.23
N THR A 255 17.27 3.19 18.94
CA THR A 255 16.84 3.68 20.26
C THR A 255 17.23 2.75 21.42
N GLY A 256 17.72 1.54 21.12
CA GLY A 256 18.02 0.50 22.12
C GLY A 256 16.80 -0.20 22.73
N VAL A 257 15.60 0.36 22.58
CA VAL A 257 14.35 -0.11 23.22
C VAL A 257 13.24 -0.27 22.17
N VAL A 258 12.38 -1.27 22.37
CA VAL A 258 11.18 -1.47 21.55
C VAL A 258 9.95 -1.27 22.43
N LYS A 259 9.19 -0.22 22.16
CA LYS A 259 7.88 0.08 22.77
C LYS A 259 6.72 -0.33 21.87
N GLY A 260 6.87 -0.19 20.55
CA GLY A 260 5.79 -0.44 19.57
C GLY A 260 4.80 0.72 19.43
N ASP A 261 5.18 1.90 19.90
CA ASP A 261 4.47 3.16 19.75
C ASP A 261 4.62 3.75 18.34
N ILE A 262 4.02 4.92 18.11
CA ILE A 262 4.12 5.62 16.82
C ILE A 262 5.56 6.04 16.53
N PHE A 263 6.31 6.48 17.55
CA PHE A 263 7.70 6.87 17.42
C PHE A 263 8.56 5.75 16.83
N ASP A 264 8.46 4.53 17.37
CA ASP A 264 9.20 3.37 16.87
C ASP A 264 8.90 3.04 15.40
N ARG A 265 7.67 3.33 14.91
CA ARG A 265 7.31 3.17 13.50
C ARG A 265 7.97 4.23 12.61
N MET A 266 8.18 5.44 13.13
CA MET A 266 8.91 6.50 12.41
C MET A 266 10.39 6.16 12.33
N VAL A 267 10.98 5.67 13.43
CA VAL A 267 12.37 5.17 13.47
C VAL A 267 12.60 4.11 12.39
N VAL A 268 11.68 3.14 12.24
CA VAL A 268 11.80 2.13 11.19
C VAL A 268 11.78 2.75 9.79
N ARG A 269 10.91 3.73 9.52
CA ARG A 269 10.85 4.40 8.21
C ARG A 269 12.13 5.19 7.91
N VAL A 270 12.69 5.88 8.90
CA VAL A 270 13.98 6.59 8.77
C VAL A 270 15.12 5.61 8.51
N GLY A 271 15.17 4.48 9.23
CA GLY A 271 16.17 3.45 8.97
C GLY A 271 16.01 2.77 7.60
N GLU A 272 14.78 2.59 7.13
CA GLU A 272 14.50 2.08 5.78
C GLU A 272 14.95 3.06 4.69
N LEU A 273 14.89 4.38 4.91
CA LEU A 273 15.44 5.37 3.96
C LEU A 273 16.95 5.18 3.75
N TRP A 274 17.71 5.08 4.84
CA TRP A 274 19.15 4.81 4.78
C TRP A 274 19.45 3.52 4.03
N GLN A 275 18.72 2.44 4.36
CA GLN A 275 18.93 1.14 3.73
C GLN A 275 18.55 1.15 2.24
N SER A 276 17.48 1.84 1.84
CA SER A 276 17.10 1.97 0.43
C SER A 276 18.18 2.66 -0.41
N LEU A 277 18.83 3.72 0.11
CA LEU A 277 19.94 4.35 -0.61
C LEU A 277 21.10 3.38 -0.85
N GLU A 278 21.49 2.61 0.18
CA GLU A 278 22.55 1.60 0.05
C GLU A 278 22.20 0.49 -0.95
N LEU A 279 20.94 0.02 -0.93
CA LEU A 279 20.48 -1.02 -1.84
C LEU A 279 20.50 -0.55 -3.29
N ILE A 280 20.08 0.69 -3.56
CA ILE A 280 20.11 1.27 -4.91
C ILE A 280 21.56 1.39 -5.39
N GLU A 281 22.47 1.89 -4.54
CA GLU A 281 23.89 2.02 -4.87
C GLU A 281 24.51 0.66 -5.22
N LYS A 282 24.31 -0.35 -4.36
CA LYS A 282 24.78 -1.72 -4.61
C LYS A 282 24.15 -2.35 -5.85
N ALA A 283 22.87 -2.09 -6.09
CA ALA A 283 22.16 -2.61 -7.26
C ALA A 283 22.74 -2.01 -8.55
N ILE A 284 23.03 -0.72 -8.58
CA ILE A 284 23.65 -0.05 -9.74
C ILE A 284 25.04 -0.63 -10.01
N ASP A 285 25.86 -0.80 -8.98
CA ASP A 285 27.26 -1.23 -9.15
C ASP A 285 27.39 -2.71 -9.55
N ARG A 286 26.41 -3.55 -9.20
CA ARG A 286 26.40 -4.99 -9.50
C ARG A 286 25.51 -5.40 -10.67
N MET A 287 24.73 -4.48 -11.24
CA MET A 287 23.76 -4.78 -12.29
C MET A 287 24.47 -5.32 -13.54
N PRO A 288 24.17 -6.56 -13.97
CA PRO A 288 24.76 -7.12 -15.18
C PRO A 288 24.15 -6.51 -16.45
N GLY A 289 24.88 -6.61 -17.56
CA GLY A 289 24.30 -6.42 -18.89
C GLY A 289 23.31 -7.54 -19.25
N GLY A 290 22.63 -7.41 -20.38
CA GLY A 290 21.80 -8.50 -20.93
C GLY A 290 20.36 -8.10 -21.24
N LYS A 291 19.50 -9.11 -21.34
CA LYS A 291 18.08 -8.92 -21.73
C LYS A 291 17.29 -8.32 -20.57
N ILE A 292 16.32 -7.46 -20.90
CA ILE A 292 15.39 -6.86 -19.94
C ILE A 292 14.00 -7.50 -19.94
N LYS A 293 13.72 -8.39 -20.90
CA LYS A 293 12.46 -9.15 -21.02
C LYS A 293 12.76 -10.60 -21.35
N ALA A 294 12.05 -11.52 -20.70
CA ALA A 294 12.04 -12.94 -21.03
C ALA A 294 11.43 -13.18 -22.41
N VAL A 295 10.27 -12.56 -22.66
CA VAL A 295 9.54 -12.64 -23.93
C VAL A 295 9.54 -11.26 -24.60
N PRO A 296 10.20 -11.07 -25.75
CA PRO A 296 10.34 -9.75 -26.37
C PRO A 296 9.03 -9.12 -26.87
N LYS A 297 8.09 -9.93 -27.35
CA LYS A 297 6.83 -9.47 -27.96
C LYS A 297 5.63 -9.80 -27.06
N ASP A 298 4.84 -8.79 -26.72
CA ASP A 298 3.64 -8.91 -25.89
C ASP A 298 2.61 -9.90 -26.46
N ASN A 299 2.48 -9.99 -27.80
CA ASN A 299 1.58 -10.97 -28.43
C ASN A 299 2.01 -12.43 -28.18
N ALA A 300 3.32 -12.69 -28.16
CA ALA A 300 3.85 -14.02 -27.86
C ALA A 300 3.64 -14.35 -26.38
N LEU A 301 3.81 -13.36 -25.50
CA LEU A 301 3.55 -13.50 -24.08
C LEU A 301 2.08 -13.83 -23.81
N LEU A 302 1.13 -13.10 -24.41
CA LEU A 302 -0.30 -13.39 -24.28
C LEU A 302 -0.64 -14.80 -24.74
N PHE A 303 -0.03 -15.27 -25.83
CA PHE A 303 -0.24 -16.63 -26.32
C PHE A 303 0.29 -17.69 -25.34
N GLN A 304 1.44 -17.45 -24.70
CA GLN A 304 1.97 -18.31 -23.65
C GLN A 304 1.05 -18.31 -22.42
N LEU A 305 0.62 -17.14 -21.94
CA LEU A 305 -0.28 -17.00 -20.80
C LEU A 305 -1.66 -17.64 -21.03
N LYS A 306 -2.17 -17.60 -22.27
CA LYS A 306 -3.42 -18.27 -22.64
C LYS A 306 -3.33 -19.80 -22.55
N LYS A 307 -2.12 -20.36 -22.68
CA LYS A 307 -1.87 -21.80 -22.55
C LYS A 307 -1.59 -22.24 -21.11
N ALA A 308 -1.30 -21.29 -20.22
CA ALA A 308 -0.99 -21.57 -18.83
C ALA A 308 -2.23 -22.01 -18.05
N GLU A 309 -2.01 -22.84 -17.03
CA GLU A 309 -3.02 -23.37 -16.13
C GLU A 309 -2.44 -23.51 -14.73
N GLY A 310 -3.28 -23.38 -13.71
CA GLY A 310 -2.86 -23.48 -12.32
C GLY A 310 -2.93 -22.16 -11.58
N GLU A 311 -2.14 -22.03 -10.54
CA GLU A 311 -2.23 -20.94 -9.56
C GLU A 311 -0.84 -20.32 -9.34
N GLY A 312 -0.81 -19.04 -8.98
CA GLY A 312 0.42 -18.35 -8.61
C GLY A 312 0.17 -17.29 -7.54
N VAL A 313 1.15 -17.11 -6.67
CA VAL A 313 1.16 -16.21 -5.52
C VAL A 313 2.38 -15.29 -5.61
N GLY A 314 2.15 -14.05 -6.03
CA GLY A 314 3.14 -13.00 -5.93
C GLY A 314 3.16 -12.42 -4.52
N ARG A 315 4.34 -12.28 -3.93
CA ARG A 315 4.57 -11.55 -2.68
C ARG A 315 5.65 -10.51 -2.90
N TYR A 316 5.49 -9.35 -2.26
CA TYR A 316 6.48 -8.28 -2.27
C TYR A 316 6.34 -7.41 -1.02
N GLU A 317 7.44 -6.83 -0.55
CA GLU A 317 7.42 -5.86 0.54
C GLU A 317 7.12 -4.47 -0.04
N ALA A 318 5.85 -4.06 -0.06
CA ALA A 318 5.52 -2.67 -0.37
C ALA A 318 6.05 -1.73 0.75
N PRO A 319 6.11 -0.40 0.55
CA PRO A 319 6.55 0.53 1.59
C PRO A 319 5.75 0.47 2.90
N ARG A 320 4.53 -0.08 2.86
CA ARG A 320 3.63 -0.25 4.02
C ARG A 320 3.65 -1.67 4.59
N GLY A 321 4.30 -2.62 3.91
CA GLY A 321 4.37 -4.01 4.31
C GLY A 321 4.11 -5.02 3.20
N GLU A 322 3.96 -6.28 3.60
CA GLU A 322 3.71 -7.41 2.71
C GLU A 322 2.42 -7.26 1.90
N LEU A 323 2.60 -7.15 0.59
CA LEU A 323 1.58 -7.21 -0.44
C LEU A 323 1.55 -8.62 -1.03
N ILE A 324 0.34 -9.17 -1.21
CA ILE A 324 0.15 -10.52 -1.79
C ILE A 324 -0.85 -10.44 -2.93
N HIS A 325 -0.51 -10.98 -4.09
CA HIS A 325 -1.43 -11.15 -5.22
C HIS A 325 -1.51 -12.63 -5.56
N TYR A 326 -2.73 -13.13 -5.72
CA TYR A 326 -3.02 -14.52 -6.05
C TYR A 326 -3.80 -14.55 -7.35
N VAL A 327 -3.36 -15.41 -8.27
CA VAL A 327 -3.91 -15.53 -9.62
C VAL A 327 -4.23 -17.00 -9.88
N ILE A 328 -5.41 -17.25 -10.43
CA ILE A 328 -5.81 -18.57 -10.95
C ILE A 328 -5.98 -18.45 -12.46
N ALA A 329 -5.26 -19.28 -13.20
CA ALA A 329 -5.33 -19.38 -14.64
C ALA A 329 -6.04 -20.66 -15.08
N GLN A 330 -6.74 -20.56 -16.21
CA GLN A 330 -7.35 -21.70 -16.88
C GLN A 330 -6.97 -21.65 -18.36
N LYS A 331 -6.50 -22.79 -18.86
CA LYS A 331 -6.11 -22.96 -20.25
C LYS A 331 -7.22 -22.53 -21.21
N GLY A 332 -6.84 -21.76 -22.22
CA GLY A 332 -7.74 -21.26 -23.26
C GLY A 332 -8.41 -19.92 -22.95
N ARG A 333 -8.26 -19.35 -21.74
CA ARG A 333 -8.77 -18.02 -21.39
C ARG A 333 -7.74 -16.92 -21.65
N ASP A 334 -8.21 -15.75 -22.07
CA ASP A 334 -7.36 -14.59 -22.34
C ASP A 334 -6.89 -13.86 -21.06
N GLY A 335 -7.51 -14.16 -19.93
CA GLY A 335 -7.22 -13.58 -18.62
C GLY A 335 -7.49 -14.57 -17.49
N PRO A 336 -7.21 -14.20 -16.23
CA PRO A 336 -7.34 -15.09 -15.09
C PRO A 336 -8.80 -15.43 -14.79
N VAL A 337 -9.01 -16.62 -14.24
CA VAL A 337 -10.30 -17.01 -13.65
C VAL A 337 -10.58 -16.15 -12.43
N ARG A 338 -9.54 -15.92 -11.62
CA ARG A 338 -9.60 -15.12 -10.42
C ARG A 338 -8.27 -14.39 -10.24
N TRP A 339 -8.35 -13.13 -9.85
CA TRP A 339 -7.24 -12.39 -9.28
C TRP A 339 -7.71 -11.83 -7.95
N LYS A 340 -6.93 -12.09 -6.91
CA LYS A 340 -7.19 -11.63 -5.55
C LYS A 340 -5.93 -10.96 -5.03
N MET A 341 -6.09 -9.78 -4.47
CA MET A 341 -5.00 -9.05 -3.82
C MET A 341 -5.19 -9.08 -2.29
N ARG A 342 -4.14 -8.85 -1.52
CA ARG A 342 -4.16 -8.60 -0.06
C ARG A 342 -3.17 -7.49 0.24
N GLU A 343 -3.71 -6.38 0.75
CA GLU A 343 -2.92 -5.21 1.12
C GLU A 343 -2.37 -5.32 2.54
N PRO A 344 -1.22 -4.68 2.81
CA PRO A 344 -0.66 -4.61 4.16
C PRO A 344 -1.48 -3.71 5.10
N THR A 345 -2.17 -2.71 4.57
CA THR A 345 -2.95 -1.75 5.37
C THR A 345 -4.17 -2.41 6.01
N PHE A 346 -4.80 -3.39 5.37
CA PHE A 346 -6.00 -4.06 5.89
C PHE A 346 -5.80 -4.60 7.32
N PRO A 347 -4.81 -5.48 7.60
CA PRO A 347 -4.55 -5.93 8.98
C PRO A 347 -4.03 -4.81 9.88
N ASN A 348 -3.24 -3.86 9.35
CA ASN A 348 -2.70 -2.75 10.14
C ASN A 348 -3.82 -1.86 10.69
N LEU A 349 -4.90 -1.67 9.94
CA LEU A 349 -6.06 -0.88 10.34
C LEU A 349 -6.79 -1.49 11.55
N PHE A 350 -6.92 -2.81 11.58
CA PHE A 350 -7.51 -3.49 12.74
C PHE A 350 -6.55 -3.53 13.94
N ALA A 351 -5.24 -3.64 13.69
CA ALA A 351 -4.24 -3.55 14.74
C ALA A 351 -4.22 -2.16 15.40
N ILE A 352 -4.30 -1.08 14.61
CA ILE A 352 -4.34 0.29 15.14
C ILE A 352 -5.67 0.60 15.83
N ALA A 353 -6.81 0.11 15.30
CA ALA A 353 -8.09 0.26 15.97
C ALA A 353 -8.09 -0.37 17.37
N ARG A 354 -7.39 -1.51 17.53
CA ARG A 354 -7.20 -2.12 18.85
C ARG A 354 -6.29 -1.29 19.75
N ALA A 355 -5.22 -0.72 19.20
CA ALA A 355 -4.27 0.11 19.94
C ALA A 355 -4.87 1.46 20.38
N LEU A 356 -5.86 1.98 19.67
CA LEU A 356 -6.58 3.21 20.02
C LEU A 356 -7.50 3.05 21.23
N VAL A 357 -7.83 1.82 21.64
CA VAL A 357 -8.68 1.61 22.83
C VAL A 357 -7.90 2.00 24.08
N SER A 358 -8.49 2.86 24.91
CA SER A 358 -7.92 3.49 26.11
C SER A 358 -7.01 4.72 25.86
N GLU A 359 -6.75 5.06 24.60
CA GLU A 359 -6.03 6.27 24.20
C GLU A 359 -6.94 7.51 24.24
N GLN A 360 -6.34 8.69 24.06
CA GLN A 360 -7.07 9.94 23.95
C GLN A 360 -7.55 10.19 22.52
N VAL A 361 -8.65 10.93 22.38
CA VAL A 361 -9.18 11.36 21.07
C VAL A 361 -8.15 12.10 20.22
N ALA A 362 -7.27 12.88 20.86
CA ALA A 362 -6.22 13.65 20.18
C ALA A 362 -5.14 12.77 19.52
N ASP A 363 -5.01 11.51 19.93
CA ASP A 363 -4.01 10.59 19.37
C ASP A 363 -4.52 9.85 18.12
N VAL A 364 -5.83 9.95 17.83
CA VAL A 364 -6.47 9.26 16.69
C VAL A 364 -5.86 9.68 15.34
N PRO A 365 -5.73 10.98 15.01
CA PRO A 365 -5.14 11.42 13.74
C PRO A 365 -3.74 10.85 13.51
N VAL A 366 -2.86 10.99 14.50
CA VAL A 366 -1.46 10.60 14.39
C VAL A 366 -1.29 9.07 14.41
N ALA A 367 -2.11 8.35 15.18
CA ALA A 367 -2.11 6.89 15.19
C ALA A 367 -2.50 6.33 13.82
N ILE A 368 -3.55 6.88 13.19
CA ILE A 368 -3.98 6.49 11.84
C ILE A 368 -2.88 6.85 10.82
N ALA A 369 -2.38 8.09 10.82
CA ALA A 369 -1.32 8.51 9.91
C ALA A 369 -0.04 7.65 10.03
N SER A 370 0.29 7.18 11.23
CA SER A 370 1.50 6.39 11.50
C SER A 370 1.56 5.04 10.79
N ILE A 371 0.42 4.48 10.37
CA ILE A 371 0.38 3.21 9.63
C ILE A 371 0.35 3.42 8.11
N ASP A 372 0.33 4.68 7.66
CA ASP A 372 0.26 5.08 6.25
C ASP A 372 -0.90 4.40 5.49
N PRO A 373 -2.16 4.64 5.91
CA PRO A 373 -3.28 3.84 5.44
C PRO A 373 -3.62 4.19 3.99
N CYS A 374 -3.28 3.30 3.06
CA CYS A 374 -3.83 3.34 1.71
C CYS A 374 -5.19 2.61 1.65
N LEU A 375 -6.27 3.38 1.65
CA LEU A 375 -7.65 2.92 1.60
C LEU A 375 -8.11 2.58 0.20
N SER A 376 -7.56 3.27 -0.80
CA SER A 376 -7.74 2.99 -2.22
C SER A 376 -7.51 1.50 -2.59
N CYS A 377 -6.64 0.82 -1.83
CA CYS A 377 -6.35 -0.60 -1.99
C CYS A 377 -6.98 -1.48 -0.90
N THR A 378 -7.21 -0.92 0.29
CA THR A 378 -7.75 -1.64 1.45
C THR A 378 -9.24 -1.92 1.31
N ASP A 379 -9.98 -1.06 0.61
CA ASP A 379 -11.43 -1.12 0.54
C ASP A 379 -11.94 -2.38 -0.14
N ARG A 380 -12.48 -3.24 0.73
CA ARG A 380 -13.09 -4.52 0.39
C ARG A 380 -14.38 -4.60 1.15
N VAL A 381 -15.45 -4.97 0.46
CA VAL A 381 -16.71 -5.28 1.11
C VAL A 381 -16.85 -6.80 1.13
N ALA A 382 -16.82 -7.37 2.33
CA ALA A 382 -17.36 -8.70 2.57
C ALA A 382 -18.73 -8.49 3.21
N VAL A 383 -19.81 -8.84 2.51
CA VAL A 383 -21.14 -8.83 3.10
C VAL A 383 -21.34 -10.16 3.81
N VAL A 384 -21.36 -10.10 5.13
CA VAL A 384 -21.67 -11.23 6.01
C VAL A 384 -23.03 -10.94 6.61
N ASP A 385 -23.97 -11.86 6.46
CA ASP A 385 -25.22 -11.80 7.20
C ASP A 385 -24.88 -11.97 8.69
N ALA A 386 -25.13 -10.93 9.48
CA ALA A 386 -24.74 -10.89 10.89
C ALA A 386 -25.45 -11.96 11.74
N ASN A 387 -26.58 -12.49 11.28
CA ASN A 387 -27.36 -13.50 12.01
C ASN A 387 -26.95 -14.92 11.65
N THR A 388 -26.58 -15.18 10.39
CA THR A 388 -26.26 -16.54 9.91
C THR A 388 -24.78 -16.79 9.71
N GLY A 389 -23.95 -15.74 9.68
CA GLY A 389 -22.53 -15.83 9.33
C GLY A 389 -22.27 -16.13 7.85
N GLU A 390 -23.32 -16.21 7.03
CA GLU A 390 -23.18 -16.53 5.60
C GLU A 390 -22.62 -15.33 4.83
N ARG A 391 -21.62 -15.62 3.98
CA ARG A 391 -21.02 -14.65 3.07
C ARG A 391 -21.88 -14.55 1.82
N LYS A 392 -22.56 -13.42 1.60
CA LYS A 392 -23.30 -13.16 0.37
C LYS A 392 -22.45 -12.32 -0.58
N VAL A 393 -22.19 -12.84 -1.78
CA VAL A 393 -21.59 -12.03 -2.86
C VAL A 393 -22.71 -11.17 -3.45
N LEU A 394 -22.68 -9.86 -3.19
CA LEU A 394 -23.61 -8.93 -3.81
C LEU A 394 -23.18 -8.65 -5.24
N THR A 395 -24.09 -8.84 -6.19
CA THR A 395 -23.87 -8.48 -7.59
C THR A 395 -24.08 -6.97 -7.81
N GLU A 396 -23.67 -6.43 -8.95
CA GLU A 396 -23.95 -5.05 -9.34
C GLU A 396 -25.45 -4.73 -9.26
N LYS A 397 -26.31 -5.67 -9.67
CA LYS A 397 -27.77 -5.54 -9.56
C LYS A 397 -28.22 -5.45 -8.11
N ASP A 398 -27.58 -6.17 -7.19
CA ASP A 398 -27.89 -6.13 -5.77
C ASP A 398 -27.44 -4.80 -5.14
N LEU A 399 -26.24 -4.33 -5.47
CA LEU A 399 -25.72 -3.04 -5.00
C LEU A 399 -26.54 -1.86 -5.53
N LEU A 400 -26.91 -1.91 -6.82
CA LEU A 400 -27.78 -0.91 -7.44
C LEU A 400 -29.17 -0.93 -6.80
N ARG A 401 -29.76 -2.12 -6.58
CA ARG A 401 -31.05 -2.25 -5.88
C ARG A 401 -30.98 -1.65 -4.48
N LEU A 402 -29.98 -2.00 -3.68
CA LEU A 402 -29.80 -1.47 -2.32
C LEU A 402 -29.58 0.04 -2.32
N SER A 403 -28.81 0.57 -3.28
CA SER A 403 -28.63 2.01 -3.45
C SER A 403 -29.95 2.70 -3.77
N ILE A 404 -30.77 2.15 -4.67
CA ILE A 404 -32.08 2.70 -5.03
C ILE A 404 -33.05 2.65 -3.84
N GLU A 405 -33.07 1.52 -3.12
CA GLU A 405 -33.89 1.35 -1.91
C GLU A 405 -33.51 2.41 -0.86
N LYS A 406 -32.21 2.61 -0.61
CA LYS A 406 -31.75 3.62 0.35
C LYS A 406 -32.05 5.04 -0.12
N THR A 407 -31.90 5.34 -1.41
CA THR A 407 -32.25 6.65 -1.98
C THR A 407 -33.74 6.94 -1.85
N ARG A 408 -34.61 5.93 -2.03
CA ARG A 408 -36.07 6.08 -1.85
C ARG A 408 -36.47 6.22 -0.39
N GLU A 409 -35.76 5.54 0.52
CA GLU A 409 -35.92 5.72 1.97
C GLU A 409 -35.55 7.15 2.39
N LEU A 410 -34.45 7.69 1.86
CA LEU A 410 -33.97 9.03 2.16
C LEU A 410 -34.74 10.14 1.44
N ASN A 411 -35.33 9.85 0.26
CA ASN A 411 -36.01 10.84 -0.57
C ASN A 411 -37.27 10.24 -1.25
N PRO A 412 -38.42 10.21 -0.53
CA PRO A 412 -39.65 9.52 -0.97
C PRO A 412 -40.27 10.06 -2.27
N GLU A 413 -39.92 11.29 -2.64
CA GLU A 413 -40.43 12.02 -3.81
C GLU A 413 -39.84 11.50 -5.14
N VAL A 414 -38.73 10.75 -5.10
CA VAL A 414 -38.03 10.27 -6.31
C VAL A 414 -38.76 9.06 -6.92
N LYS A 415 -39.64 9.32 -7.90
CA LYS A 415 -40.48 8.31 -8.58
C LYS A 415 -39.84 7.65 -9.80
N ALA A 416 -38.60 8.01 -10.16
CA ALA A 416 -37.94 7.45 -11.34
C ALA A 416 -37.71 5.92 -11.20
N LYS A 417 -37.99 5.17 -12.28
CA LYS A 417 -37.56 3.78 -12.44
C LYS A 417 -36.20 3.79 -13.13
N PRO A 418 -35.11 3.42 -12.45
CA PRO A 418 -33.81 3.32 -13.11
C PRO A 418 -33.79 2.04 -13.95
N GLU A 419 -33.80 2.21 -15.27
CA GLU A 419 -33.40 1.14 -16.19
C GLU A 419 -31.87 1.10 -16.26
N VAL A 420 -31.31 -0.10 -16.41
CA VAL A 420 -29.87 -0.30 -16.60
C VAL A 420 -29.49 0.28 -17.96
N VAL A 421 -29.03 1.53 -17.99
CA VAL A 421 -28.47 2.14 -19.21
C VAL A 421 -27.06 1.60 -19.39
N GLY A 422 -26.96 0.40 -19.97
CA GLY A 422 -25.68 -0.28 -20.09
C GLY A 422 -25.77 -1.74 -20.50
N VAL A 423 -26.67 -2.09 -21.42
CA VAL A 423 -26.44 -3.30 -22.24
C VAL A 423 -25.32 -2.93 -23.20
N GLY A 424 -24.21 -3.66 -23.18
CA GLY A 424 -23.07 -3.41 -24.04
C GLY A 424 -23.51 -3.16 -25.49
N CYS A 425 -22.84 -2.21 -26.15
CA CYS A 425 -23.01 -1.92 -27.58
C CYS A 425 -23.14 -3.24 -28.36
N PRO A 426 -24.33 -3.53 -28.94
CA PRO A 426 -24.46 -4.65 -29.85
C PRO A 426 -23.67 -4.28 -31.09
N ARG A 427 -22.51 -4.91 -31.26
CA ARG A 427 -21.81 -4.90 -32.54
C ARG A 427 -22.75 -5.48 -33.60
N GLY A 428 -23.18 -4.64 -34.54
CA GLY A 428 -23.54 -4.99 -35.91
C GLY A 428 -24.77 -5.87 -36.12
N GLY A 429 -25.82 -5.30 -36.71
CA GLY A 429 -26.94 -6.05 -37.26
C GLY A 429 -27.97 -5.16 -37.95
N GLY A 430 -27.68 -4.77 -39.19
CA GLY A 430 -28.62 -4.42 -40.28
C GLY A 430 -29.77 -3.45 -40.01
N LEU A 431 -29.66 -2.20 -40.44
CA LEU A 431 -30.11 -1.66 -41.74
C LEU A 431 -29.74 -0.17 -41.82
#